data_AF-K1UDH8-F1
#
_entry.id   AF-K1UDH8-F1
#
_cell.length_a   1.000
_cell.length_b   1.000
_cell.length_c   1.000
_cell.angle_alpha   90.00
_cell.angle_beta   90.00
_cell.angle_gamma   90.00
#
_symmetry.space_group_name_H-M   'P 1'
#
loop_
_entity.id
_entity.type
_entity.pdbx_description
1 polymer ?
#
loop_
_entity_poly.entity_id
_entity_poly.type
_entity_poly.pdbx_seq_one_letter_code
_entity_poly.pdbx_strand_id
1 'polypeptide(L)'
;MSENPWMNIPLTATEALTMESRPKQPKYARNKNIVVIGGSGSGKTRFFVKPSVMQMNCSMVITDPKGTLIEECGKMLAKGPPKKDKNGNIMKDKSGKVVHEPYVIKVLNTINFSKSLHYNPFAYIRSEKDILKLVTTIIVNTKGEGEKTSEDFWVKAEKLLYTALIAFIWYEGDEEEKNLNTLLDLLNESETREEDETYQNPVDMMFQELEERDPQHFAVRQ
;
A
#
# COMPACT_ATOMS: atom_id res chain seq x y z
N MET A 1 30.82 1.46 -6.18
CA MET A 1 29.76 1.10 -7.16
C MET A 1 29.81 -0.40 -7.40
N SER A 2 28.69 -1.03 -7.76
CA SER A 2 28.67 -2.41 -8.25
C SER A 2 29.37 -2.47 -9.60
N GLU A 3 30.09 -3.55 -9.85
CA GLU A 3 30.65 -3.87 -11.17
C GLU A 3 29.56 -4.11 -12.21
N ASN A 4 28.36 -4.51 -11.78
CA ASN A 4 27.19 -4.59 -12.64
C ASN A 4 26.52 -3.20 -12.70
N PRO A 5 26.54 -2.50 -13.85
CA PRO A 5 26.00 -1.15 -13.96
C PRO A 5 24.52 -1.05 -13.56
N TRP A 6 23.74 -2.10 -13.84
CA TRP A 6 22.30 -2.20 -13.54
C TRP A 6 22.00 -2.27 -12.03
N MET A 7 23.01 -2.63 -11.22
CA MET A 7 22.91 -2.66 -9.76
C MET A 7 23.37 -1.35 -9.11
N ASN A 8 23.31 -0.25 -9.86
CA ASN A 8 23.61 1.08 -9.35
C ASN A 8 22.45 2.03 -9.61
N ILE A 9 22.06 2.80 -8.59
CA ILE A 9 21.18 3.96 -8.75
C ILE A 9 22.04 5.12 -9.27
N PRO A 10 21.75 5.68 -10.46
CA PRO A 10 22.51 6.81 -10.98
C PRO A 10 22.22 8.07 -10.16
N LEU A 11 23.27 8.76 -9.69
CA LEU A 11 23.13 10.04 -8.97
C LEU A 11 23.60 11.21 -9.83
N THR A 12 24.78 11.09 -10.42
CA THR A 12 25.39 12.08 -11.31
C THR A 12 26.03 11.36 -12.52
N ALA A 13 26.80 12.09 -13.33
CA ALA A 13 27.60 11.48 -14.39
C ALA A 13 28.71 10.55 -13.87
N THR A 14 29.22 10.78 -12.65
CA THR A 14 30.41 10.11 -12.10
C THR A 14 30.11 9.33 -10.82
N GLU A 15 29.04 9.68 -10.11
CA GLU A 15 28.64 9.04 -8.85
C GLU A 15 27.37 8.22 -9.01
N ALA A 16 27.38 7.03 -8.41
CA ALA A 16 26.22 6.15 -8.32
C ALA A 16 26.22 5.38 -6.99
N LEU A 17 25.03 4.96 -6.55
CA LEU A 17 24.84 4.21 -5.32
C LEU A 17 24.58 2.75 -5.62
N THR A 18 25.36 1.84 -5.04
CA THR A 18 25.16 0.41 -5.28
C THR A 18 23.91 -0.12 -4.56
N MET A 19 23.15 -0.95 -5.26
CA MET A 19 22.02 -1.70 -4.73
C MET A 19 22.44 -2.99 -4.03
N GLU A 20 23.71 -3.40 -4.15
CA GLU A 20 24.24 -4.55 -3.42
C GLU A 20 24.17 -4.33 -1.91
N SER A 21 23.63 -5.30 -1.18
CA SER A 21 23.52 -5.23 0.29
C SER A 21 24.86 -5.41 0.99
N ARG A 22 25.85 -6.03 0.32
CA ARG A 22 27.17 -6.32 0.86
C ARG A 22 28.24 -5.99 -0.19
N PRO A 23 28.61 -4.71 -0.34
CA PRO A 23 29.65 -4.33 -1.30
C PRO A 23 31.00 -4.96 -0.92
N LYS A 24 31.84 -5.28 -1.92
CA LYS A 24 33.18 -5.87 -1.72
C LYS A 24 34.04 -5.13 -0.70
N GLN A 25 33.88 -3.82 -0.60
CA GLN A 25 34.53 -2.98 0.40
C GLN A 25 33.48 -2.44 1.39
N PRO A 26 33.34 -3.03 2.59
CA PRO A 26 32.30 -2.67 3.55
C PRO A 26 32.29 -1.19 3.97
N LYS A 27 33.46 -0.54 3.97
CA LYS A 27 33.57 0.91 4.26
C LYS A 27 32.76 1.81 3.32
N TYR A 28 32.36 1.30 2.16
CA TYR A 28 31.51 1.98 1.17
C TYR A 28 30.05 1.53 1.21
N ALA A 29 29.64 0.72 2.18
CA ALA A 29 28.23 0.52 2.46
C ALA A 29 27.60 1.86 2.86
N ARG A 30 26.47 2.20 2.24
CA ARG A 30 25.76 3.46 2.44
C ARG A 30 24.27 3.19 2.62
N ASN A 31 23.59 4.10 3.30
CA ASN A 31 22.14 4.14 3.31
C ASN A 31 21.63 4.38 1.87
N LYS A 32 20.56 3.68 1.49
CA LYS A 32 19.96 3.73 0.14
C LYS A 32 18.86 4.78 0.00
N ASN A 33 18.51 5.48 1.08
CA ASN A 33 17.58 6.59 1.05
C ASN A 33 18.21 7.78 0.31
N ILE A 34 17.49 8.30 -0.69
CA ILE A 34 17.93 9.44 -1.51
C ILE A 34 16.85 10.51 -1.44
N VAL A 35 17.26 11.74 -1.15
CA VAL A 35 16.40 12.93 -1.16
C VAL A 35 16.81 13.80 -2.33
N VAL A 36 15.86 14.14 -3.21
CA VAL A 36 16.10 14.99 -4.38
C VAL A 36 15.31 16.28 -4.24
N ILE A 37 16.03 17.39 -4.10
CA ILE A 37 15.45 18.73 -3.89
C ILE A 37 15.62 19.53 -5.18
N GLY A 38 14.55 20.22 -5.60
CA GLY A 38 14.59 21.12 -6.75
C GLY A 38 13.25 21.82 -6.94
N GLY A 39 13.28 23.03 -7.53
CA GLY A 39 12.09 23.82 -7.82
C GLY A 39 11.11 23.14 -8.79
N SER A 40 9.94 23.72 -8.98
CA SER A 40 9.03 23.31 -10.06
C SER A 40 9.73 23.47 -11.42
N GLY A 41 9.50 22.55 -12.34
CA GLY A 41 10.14 22.57 -13.68
C GLY A 41 11.62 22.18 -13.72
N SER A 42 12.30 21.94 -12.59
CA SER A 42 13.73 21.59 -12.56
C SER A 42 14.08 20.20 -13.13
N GLY A 43 13.08 19.46 -13.62
CA GLY A 43 13.28 18.17 -14.27
C GLY A 43 13.49 16.97 -13.34
N LYS A 44 13.17 17.05 -12.04
CA LYS A 44 13.30 15.94 -11.07
C LYS A 44 12.81 14.59 -11.62
N THR A 45 11.59 14.58 -12.19
CA THR A 45 11.00 13.38 -12.77
C THR A 45 11.80 12.88 -13.97
N ARG A 46 12.23 13.78 -14.86
CA ARG A 46 12.93 13.43 -16.10
C ARG A 46 14.36 12.96 -15.86
N PHE A 47 15.09 13.60 -14.95
CA PHE A 47 16.52 13.38 -14.76
C PHE A 47 16.85 12.40 -13.63
N PHE A 48 15.94 12.17 -12.68
CA PHE A 48 16.19 11.24 -11.57
C PHE A 48 15.19 10.09 -11.52
N VAL A 49 13.88 10.39 -11.44
CA VAL A 49 12.85 9.35 -11.23
C VAL A 49 12.78 8.40 -12.42
N LYS A 50 12.60 8.91 -13.65
CA LYS A 50 12.52 8.07 -14.86
C LYS A 50 13.79 7.23 -15.07
N PRO A 51 15.02 7.78 -15.03
CA PRO A 51 16.23 6.97 -15.12
C PRO A 51 16.30 5.88 -14.07
N SER A 52 15.86 6.15 -12.84
CA SER A 52 15.82 5.16 -11.75
C SER A 52 14.82 4.03 -12.05
N VAL A 53 13.62 4.36 -12.53
CA VAL A 53 12.61 3.36 -12.97
C VAL A 53 13.13 2.54 -14.15
N MET A 54 13.82 3.19 -15.10
CA MET A 54 14.40 2.55 -16.27
C MET A 54 15.55 1.59 -15.95
N GLN A 55 16.18 1.68 -14.77
CA GLN A 55 17.16 0.69 -14.33
C GLN A 55 16.54 -0.69 -14.13
N MET A 56 15.24 -0.78 -13.78
CA MET A 56 14.52 -2.05 -13.61
C MET A 56 15.26 -3.05 -12.69
N ASN A 57 15.87 -2.55 -11.61
CA ASN A 57 16.78 -3.32 -10.76
C ASN A 57 16.14 -3.82 -9.45
N CYS A 58 14.88 -3.46 -9.20
CA CYS A 58 14.12 -3.89 -8.03
C CYS A 58 12.61 -3.88 -8.29
N SER A 59 11.84 -4.44 -7.36
CA SER A 59 10.40 -4.17 -7.24
C SER A 59 10.19 -2.74 -6.76
N MET A 60 9.22 -2.04 -7.34
CA MET A 60 9.00 -0.62 -7.11
C MET A 60 7.57 -0.35 -6.65
N VAL A 61 7.43 0.54 -5.65
CA VAL A 61 6.17 1.18 -5.29
C VAL A 61 6.35 2.66 -5.57
N ILE A 62 5.51 3.22 -6.45
CA ILE A 62 5.67 4.58 -6.95
C ILE A 62 4.37 5.34 -6.72
N THR A 63 4.46 6.47 -6.02
CA THR A 63 3.41 7.46 -6.02
C THR A 63 3.56 8.31 -7.27
N ASP A 64 2.56 8.30 -8.16
CA ASP A 64 2.56 9.05 -9.42
C ASP A 64 1.39 10.04 -9.46
N PRO A 65 1.49 11.19 -8.75
CA PRO A 65 0.38 12.14 -8.64
C PRO A 65 -0.11 12.70 -9.98
N LYS A 66 0.74 12.68 -11.02
CA LYS A 66 0.39 13.19 -12.35
C LYS A 66 -0.06 12.08 -13.31
N GLY A 67 0.12 10.81 -12.95
CA GLY A 67 -0.20 9.66 -13.79
C GLY A 67 0.68 9.51 -15.04
N THR A 68 1.75 10.30 -15.20
CA THR A 68 2.55 10.28 -16.44
C THR A 68 3.59 9.17 -16.45
N LEU A 69 4.07 8.71 -15.29
CA LEU A 69 5.14 7.71 -15.24
C LEU A 69 4.68 6.37 -15.83
N ILE A 70 3.45 5.96 -15.53
CA ILE A 70 2.92 4.72 -16.09
C ILE A 70 2.70 4.81 -17.60
N GLU A 71 2.27 5.96 -18.12
CA GLU A 71 2.10 6.17 -19.56
C GLU A 71 3.44 6.16 -20.29
N GLU A 72 4.46 6.78 -19.70
CA GLU A 72 5.76 6.99 -20.33
C GLU A 72 6.70 5.79 -20.16
N CYS A 73 6.63 5.06 -19.05
CA CYS A 73 7.52 3.93 -18.72
C CYS A 73 6.80 2.57 -18.70
N GLY A 74 5.48 2.51 -18.69
CA GLY A 74 4.71 1.27 -18.48
C GLY A 74 4.96 0.21 -19.54
N LYS A 75 5.05 0.58 -20.83
CA LYS A 75 5.37 -0.37 -21.91
C LYS A 75 6.75 -1.01 -21.74
N MET A 76 7.72 -0.25 -21.25
CA MET A 76 9.06 -0.75 -20.97
C MET A 76 9.05 -1.70 -19.76
N LEU A 77 8.32 -1.37 -18.70
CA LEU A 77 8.17 -2.24 -17.53
C LEU A 77 7.43 -3.55 -17.87
N ALA A 78 6.37 -3.45 -18.68
CA ALA A 78 5.60 -4.61 -19.15
C ALA A 78 6.44 -5.54 -20.05
N LYS A 79 7.45 -4.99 -20.74
CA LYS A 79 8.45 -5.80 -21.43
C LYS A 79 9.46 -6.39 -20.44
N GLY A 80 9.95 -5.57 -19.52
CA GLY A 80 10.91 -5.94 -18.47
C GLY A 80 12.36 -6.05 -18.94
N PRO A 81 13.32 -6.21 -18.01
CA PRO A 81 14.73 -6.37 -18.33
C PRO A 81 14.99 -7.70 -19.08
N PRO A 82 16.10 -7.79 -19.83
CA PRO A 82 16.56 -9.07 -20.39
C PRO A 82 16.78 -10.10 -19.28
N LYS A 83 16.21 -11.29 -19.46
CA LYS A 83 16.40 -12.41 -18.53
C LYS A 83 17.84 -12.92 -18.64
N LYS A 84 18.46 -13.14 -17.49
CA LYS A 84 19.84 -13.65 -17.41
C LYS A 84 19.87 -15.10 -16.95
N ASP A 85 20.83 -15.87 -17.46
CA ASP A 85 21.13 -17.21 -16.96
C ASP A 85 21.91 -17.17 -15.64
N LYS A 86 22.25 -18.35 -15.09
CA LYS A 86 23.01 -18.50 -13.84
C LYS A 86 24.41 -17.86 -13.89
N ASN A 87 24.94 -17.64 -15.09
CA ASN A 87 26.26 -17.06 -15.33
C ASN A 87 26.17 -15.55 -15.66
N GLY A 88 24.96 -14.97 -15.67
CA GLY A 88 24.72 -13.56 -15.96
C GLY A 88 24.59 -13.22 -17.45
N ASN A 89 24.59 -14.20 -18.34
CA ASN A 89 24.45 -13.97 -19.78
C ASN A 89 22.98 -13.76 -20.17
N ILE A 90 22.73 -12.91 -21.16
CA ILE A 90 21.38 -12.67 -21.67
C ILE A 90 20.85 -13.93 -22.36
N MET A 91 19.70 -14.41 -21.89
CA MET A 91 19.02 -15.55 -22.48
C MET A 91 18.37 -15.17 -23.81
N LYS A 92 18.47 -16.09 -24.78
CA LYS A 92 17.79 -16.01 -26.06
C LYS A 92 16.89 -17.23 -26.26
N ASP A 93 15.77 -17.04 -26.94
CA ASP A 93 14.90 -18.13 -27.34
C ASP A 93 15.47 -18.91 -28.53
N LYS A 94 14.76 -19.95 -28.99
CA LYS A 94 15.17 -20.81 -30.11
C LYS A 94 15.34 -20.03 -31.42
N SER A 95 14.70 -18.88 -31.55
CA SER A 95 14.82 -17.97 -32.70
C SER A 95 15.91 -16.91 -32.55
N GLY A 96 16.68 -16.94 -31.45
CA GLY A 96 17.75 -15.99 -31.18
C GLY A 96 17.30 -14.63 -30.63
N LYS A 97 16.01 -14.46 -30.30
CA LYS A 97 15.47 -13.24 -29.72
C LYS A 97 15.67 -13.23 -28.20
N VAL A 98 15.98 -12.06 -27.64
CA VAL A 98 16.19 -11.88 -26.21
C VAL A 98 14.90 -12.22 -25.44
N VAL A 99 15.04 -13.09 -24.45
CA VAL A 99 13.98 -13.39 -23.48
C VAL A 99 13.99 -12.29 -22.43
N HIS A 100 12.82 -11.77 -22.07
CA HIS A 100 12.68 -10.74 -21.05
C HIS A 100 11.96 -11.28 -19.80
N GLU A 101 12.09 -10.56 -18.69
CA GLU A 101 11.41 -10.81 -17.43
C GLU A 101 10.45 -9.65 -17.12
N PRO A 102 9.17 -9.73 -17.55
CA PRO A 102 8.18 -8.67 -17.36
C PRO A 102 7.93 -8.30 -15.90
N TYR A 103 7.66 -7.03 -15.64
CA TYR A 103 7.07 -6.61 -14.37
C TYR A 103 5.59 -6.95 -14.30
N VAL A 104 5.13 -7.37 -13.12
CA VAL A 104 3.70 -7.35 -12.78
C VAL A 104 3.35 -5.93 -12.35
N ILE A 105 2.65 -5.22 -13.23
CA ILE A 105 2.24 -3.84 -13.00
C ILE A 105 0.84 -3.86 -12.35
N LYS A 106 0.71 -3.27 -11.17
CA LYS A 106 -0.57 -3.02 -10.49
C LYS A 106 -0.74 -1.52 -10.30
N VAL A 107 -1.91 -0.98 -10.63
CA VAL A 107 -2.19 0.45 -10.58
C VAL A 107 -3.38 0.69 -9.65
N LEU A 108 -3.16 1.44 -8.56
CA LEU A 108 -4.24 1.97 -7.73
C LEU A 108 -4.57 3.37 -8.25
N ASN A 109 -5.65 3.47 -9.01
CA ASN A 109 -6.11 4.73 -9.58
C ASN A 109 -7.33 5.23 -8.79
N THR A 110 -7.16 6.32 -8.07
CA THR A 110 -8.21 6.96 -7.25
C THR A 110 -9.02 8.01 -8.01
N ILE A 111 -8.67 8.29 -9.27
CA ILE A 111 -9.40 9.22 -10.15
C ILE A 111 -10.30 8.45 -11.10
N ASN A 112 -9.76 7.43 -11.76
CA ASN A 112 -10.49 6.58 -12.68
C ASN A 112 -10.46 5.12 -12.20
N PHE A 113 -11.50 4.75 -11.45
CA PHE A 113 -11.65 3.41 -10.88
C PHE A 113 -11.70 2.29 -11.93
N SER A 114 -12.23 2.55 -13.14
CA SER A 114 -12.24 1.55 -14.23
C SER A 114 -10.84 1.11 -14.68
N LYS A 115 -9.80 1.91 -14.37
CA LYS A 115 -8.39 1.61 -14.65
C LYS A 115 -7.60 1.23 -13.39
N SER A 116 -8.29 0.93 -12.29
CA SER A 116 -7.69 0.62 -10.99
C SER A 116 -7.70 -0.88 -10.71
N LEU A 117 -6.80 -1.35 -9.84
CA LEU A 117 -6.73 -2.76 -9.43
C LEU A 117 -7.83 -3.20 -8.44
N HIS A 118 -8.76 -2.30 -8.08
CA HIS A 118 -9.83 -2.52 -7.09
C HIS A 118 -9.30 -3.10 -5.77
N TYR A 119 -8.44 -2.33 -5.09
CA TYR A 119 -7.87 -2.75 -3.81
C TYR A 119 -8.93 -2.83 -2.71
N ASN A 120 -9.03 -4.00 -2.08
CA ASN A 120 -9.84 -4.22 -0.89
C ASN A 120 -8.93 -4.63 0.30
N PRO A 121 -8.87 -3.85 1.40
CA PRO A 121 -8.00 -4.17 2.53
C PRO A 121 -8.40 -5.44 3.28
N PHE A 122 -9.68 -5.82 3.29
CA PHE A 122 -10.15 -7.03 3.98
C PHE A 122 -9.52 -8.32 3.42
N ALA A 123 -9.23 -8.34 2.12
CA ALA A 123 -8.54 -9.47 1.47
C ALA A 123 -7.12 -9.74 2.02
N TYR A 124 -6.56 -8.79 2.79
CA TYR A 124 -5.23 -8.86 3.39
C TYR A 124 -5.26 -9.06 4.92
N ILE A 125 -6.44 -9.10 5.55
CA ILE A 125 -6.57 -9.39 6.97
C ILE A 125 -6.39 -10.89 7.18
N ARG A 126 -5.41 -11.28 8.00
CA ARG A 126 -5.11 -12.69 8.35
C ARG A 126 -5.16 -12.95 9.84
N SER A 127 -5.30 -11.90 10.64
CA SER A 127 -5.29 -11.94 12.09
C SER A 127 -5.93 -10.69 12.68
N GLU A 128 -6.34 -10.75 13.94
CA GLU A 128 -6.83 -9.59 14.71
C GLU A 128 -5.83 -8.43 14.74
N LYS A 129 -4.53 -8.76 14.75
CA LYS A 129 -3.46 -7.75 14.66
C LYS A 129 -3.53 -6.95 13.36
N ASP A 130 -4.00 -7.55 12.26
CA ASP A 130 -4.16 -6.86 10.98
C ASP A 130 -5.40 -5.96 10.96
N ILE A 131 -6.46 -6.32 11.69
CA ILE A 131 -7.60 -5.43 11.95
C ILE A 131 -7.11 -4.16 12.64
N LEU A 132 -6.35 -4.30 13.74
CA LEU A 132 -5.79 -3.16 14.48
C LEU A 132 -4.88 -2.28 13.62
N LYS A 133 -4.09 -2.88 12.71
CA LYS A 133 -3.27 -2.13 11.74
C LYS A 133 -4.14 -1.37 10.74
N LEU A 134 -5.20 -1.99 10.22
CA LEU A 134 -6.12 -1.34 9.28
C LEU A 134 -6.82 -0.15 9.94
N VAL A 135 -7.37 -0.33 11.14
CA VAL A 135 -8.00 0.73 11.94
C VAL A 135 -7.03 1.89 12.16
N THR A 136 -5.81 1.59 12.63
CA THR A 136 -4.78 2.61 12.84
C THR A 136 -4.44 3.34 11.55
N THR A 137 -4.38 2.62 10.43
CA THR A 137 -4.09 3.21 9.11
C THR A 137 -5.19 4.15 8.68
N ILE A 138 -6.47 3.79 8.86
CA ILE A 138 -7.60 4.67 8.54
C ILE A 138 -7.51 5.95 9.38
N ILE A 139 -7.48 5.82 10.70
CA ILE A 139 -7.47 6.95 11.65
C ILE A 139 -6.28 7.89 11.39
N VAL A 140 -5.07 7.35 11.18
CA VAL A 140 -3.88 8.20 10.94
C VAL A 140 -3.99 8.99 9.62
N ASN A 141 -4.66 8.44 8.60
CA ASN A 141 -4.80 9.09 7.30
C ASN A 141 -6.05 9.97 7.17
N THR A 142 -6.95 9.96 8.16
CA THR A 142 -8.13 10.85 8.22
C THR A 142 -7.97 12.00 9.22
N LYS A 143 -6.89 12.03 9.99
CA LYS A 143 -6.53 13.18 10.85
C LYS A 143 -6.19 14.42 10.02
N GLY A 144 -6.69 15.58 10.43
CA GLY A 144 -6.33 16.86 9.83
C GLY A 144 -4.87 17.25 10.10
N GLU A 145 -4.22 17.92 9.14
CA GLU A 145 -2.86 18.44 9.34
C GLU A 145 -2.84 19.48 10.48
N GLY A 146 -2.04 19.22 11.53
CA GLY A 146 -1.81 20.17 12.62
C GLY A 146 -2.58 19.90 13.91
N GLU A 147 -3.47 18.91 13.95
CA GLU A 147 -4.07 18.47 15.21
C GLU A 147 -3.04 17.73 16.07
N LYS A 148 -2.50 18.43 17.07
CA LYS A 148 -1.81 17.81 18.20
C LYS A 148 -2.86 17.10 19.05
N THR A 149 -3.33 15.95 18.60
CA THR A 149 -4.11 15.08 19.47
C THR A 149 -3.13 14.39 20.41
N SER A 150 -3.17 14.75 21.70
CA SER A 150 -3.03 13.73 22.75
C SER A 150 -3.98 12.58 22.43
N GLU A 151 -3.80 11.40 23.00
CA GLU A 151 -4.79 10.31 22.87
C GLU A 151 -6.13 10.73 23.51
N ASP A 152 -6.86 11.61 22.85
CA ASP A 152 -8.10 12.19 23.32
C ASP A 152 -9.20 11.13 23.20
N PHE A 153 -10.22 11.27 24.03
CA PHE A 153 -11.34 10.35 24.17
C PHE A 153 -11.90 9.91 22.80
N TRP A 154 -12.06 10.87 21.88
CA TRP A 154 -12.59 10.64 20.53
C TRP A 154 -11.76 9.67 19.70
N VAL A 155 -10.43 9.76 19.75
CA VAL A 155 -9.54 8.85 19.00
C VAL A 155 -9.61 7.43 19.58
N LYS A 156 -9.80 7.29 20.90
CA LYS A 156 -9.98 5.98 21.54
C LYS A 156 -11.33 5.38 21.18
N ALA A 157 -12.40 6.16 21.27
CA ALA A 157 -13.75 5.73 20.90
C ALA A 157 -13.82 5.30 19.43
N GLU A 158 -13.31 6.12 18.50
CA GLU A 158 -13.25 5.79 17.07
C GLU A 158 -12.47 4.50 16.82
N LYS A 159 -11.33 4.32 17.50
CA LYS A 159 -10.53 3.10 17.37
C LYS A 159 -11.29 1.86 17.85
N LEU A 160 -11.99 1.94 18.98
CA LEU A 160 -12.79 0.82 19.49
C LEU A 160 -13.92 0.49 18.51
N LEU A 161 -14.69 1.49 18.09
CA LEU A 161 -15.79 1.34 17.14
C LEU A 161 -15.32 0.70 15.81
N TYR A 162 -14.30 1.26 15.16
CA TYR A 162 -13.80 0.68 13.91
C TYR A 162 -13.22 -0.72 14.10
N THR A 163 -12.61 -1.02 15.26
CA THR A 163 -12.10 -2.37 15.52
C THR A 163 -13.27 -3.35 15.65
N ALA A 164 -14.32 -2.99 16.39
CA ALA A 164 -15.54 -3.79 16.54
C ALA A 164 -16.19 -4.06 15.17
N LEU A 165 -16.46 -3.02 14.39
CA LEU A 165 -17.15 -3.13 13.10
C LEU A 165 -16.33 -3.90 12.05
N ILE A 166 -15.03 -3.62 11.91
CA ILE A 166 -14.18 -4.35 10.96
C ILE A 166 -14.03 -5.81 11.39
N ALA A 167 -13.95 -6.08 12.69
CA ALA A 167 -13.94 -7.46 13.19
C ALA A 167 -15.25 -8.17 12.90
N PHE A 168 -16.39 -7.52 13.15
CA PHE A 168 -17.71 -8.06 12.84
C PHE A 168 -17.79 -8.45 11.35
N ILE A 169 -17.48 -7.52 10.45
CA ILE A 169 -17.49 -7.79 8.99
C ILE A 169 -16.54 -8.94 8.63
N TRP A 170 -15.34 -8.98 9.21
CA TRP A 170 -14.34 -9.97 8.84
C TRP A 170 -14.69 -11.41 9.30
N TYR A 171 -15.25 -11.54 10.50
CA TYR A 171 -15.63 -12.83 11.10
C TYR A 171 -17.01 -13.32 10.63
N GLU A 172 -17.99 -12.42 10.57
CA GLU A 172 -19.41 -12.78 10.37
C GLU A 172 -19.91 -12.52 8.95
N GLY A 173 -19.33 -11.54 8.24
CA GLY A 173 -19.77 -11.18 6.90
C GLY A 173 -19.42 -12.24 5.84
N ASP A 174 -20.22 -12.31 4.80
CA ASP A 174 -19.91 -13.07 3.59
C ASP A 174 -18.75 -12.42 2.81
N GLU A 175 -18.09 -13.17 1.92
CA GLU A 175 -16.93 -12.66 1.17
C GLU A 175 -17.25 -11.39 0.34
N GLU A 176 -18.50 -11.22 -0.09
CA GLU A 176 -18.95 -10.01 -0.80
C GLU A 176 -19.11 -8.80 0.13
N GLU A 177 -19.41 -9.03 1.41
CA GLU A 177 -19.60 -8.00 2.45
C GLU A 177 -18.29 -7.57 3.10
N LYS A 178 -17.21 -8.35 2.93
CA LYS A 178 -15.88 -8.04 3.45
C LYS A 178 -15.22 -6.90 2.69
N ASN A 179 -15.74 -5.69 2.78
CA ASN A 179 -15.25 -4.52 2.06
C ASN A 179 -15.55 -3.20 2.81
N LEU A 180 -14.98 -2.09 2.33
CA LEU A 180 -15.14 -0.78 2.98
C LEU A 180 -16.53 -0.16 2.80
N ASN A 181 -17.31 -0.53 1.79
CA ASN A 181 -18.68 -0.04 1.65
C ASN A 181 -19.54 -0.58 2.79
N THR A 182 -19.43 -1.87 3.11
CA THR A 182 -20.15 -2.46 4.24
C THR A 182 -19.76 -1.81 5.58
N LEU A 183 -18.48 -1.44 5.76
CA LEU A 183 -18.08 -0.65 6.92
C LEU A 183 -18.78 0.72 6.97
N LEU A 184 -18.90 1.41 5.83
CA LEU A 184 -19.63 2.68 5.76
C LEU A 184 -21.13 2.50 6.01
N ASP A 185 -21.72 1.42 5.50
CA ASP A 185 -23.13 1.10 5.72
C ASP A 185 -23.40 0.88 7.21
N LEU A 186 -22.59 0.06 7.90
CA LEU A 186 -22.72 -0.13 9.34
C LEU A 186 -22.53 1.18 10.13
N LEU A 187 -21.58 2.04 9.73
CA LEU A 187 -21.40 3.35 10.36
C LEU A 187 -22.62 4.26 10.18
N ASN A 188 -23.25 4.25 9.00
CA ASN A 188 -24.46 5.04 8.74
C ASN A 188 -25.67 4.51 9.53
N GLU A 189 -25.77 3.19 9.71
CA GLU A 189 -26.83 2.54 10.48
C GLU A 189 -26.58 2.58 12.01
N SER A 190 -25.43 3.08 12.46
CA SER A 190 -25.11 3.25 13.89
C SER A 190 -25.72 4.54 14.47
N GLU A 191 -26.99 4.83 14.15
CA GLU A 191 -27.68 6.04 14.62
C GLU A 191 -27.92 5.99 16.14
N THR A 192 -27.75 7.13 16.80
CA THR A 192 -28.07 7.32 18.23
C THR A 192 -29.14 8.39 18.40
N ARG A 193 -30.10 8.18 19.31
CA ARG A 193 -31.16 9.15 19.61
C ARG A 193 -30.99 9.72 21.01
N GLU A 194 -30.74 11.03 21.12
CA GLU A 194 -30.55 11.69 22.43
C GLU A 194 -31.80 11.67 23.31
N GLU A 195 -32.99 11.60 22.70
CA GLU A 195 -34.27 11.64 23.43
C GLU A 195 -34.77 10.26 23.88
N ASP A 196 -34.13 9.17 23.44
CA ASP A 196 -34.54 7.79 23.74
C ASP A 196 -33.32 6.90 24.02
N GLU A 197 -32.95 6.80 25.29
CA GLU A 197 -31.85 5.95 25.77
C GLU A 197 -32.12 4.45 25.57
N THR A 198 -33.36 4.05 25.25
CA THR A 198 -33.72 2.65 24.99
C THR A 198 -33.73 2.30 23.51
N TYR A 199 -33.52 3.30 22.63
CA TYR A 199 -33.44 3.08 21.20
C TYR A 199 -32.25 2.17 20.88
N GLN A 200 -32.51 1.18 20.04
CA GLN A 200 -31.49 0.30 19.49
C GLN A 200 -31.52 0.43 17.97
N ASN A 201 -30.37 0.70 17.39
CA ASN A 201 -30.20 0.70 15.95
C ASN A 201 -29.95 -0.74 15.44
N PRO A 202 -29.97 -0.98 14.12
CA PRO A 202 -29.71 -2.31 13.56
C PRO A 202 -28.37 -2.90 13.98
N VAL A 203 -27.33 -2.08 14.09
CA VAL A 203 -25.99 -2.52 14.49
C VAL A 203 -25.97 -2.99 15.95
N ASP A 204 -26.66 -2.28 16.85
CA ASP A 204 -26.79 -2.68 18.26
C ASP A 204 -27.44 -4.07 18.37
N MET A 205 -28.52 -4.29 17.61
CA MET A 205 -29.21 -5.59 17.58
C MET A 205 -28.29 -6.70 17.05
N MET A 206 -27.53 -6.44 15.97
CA MET A 206 -26.57 -7.40 15.41
C MET A 206 -25.46 -7.76 16.41
N PHE A 207 -24.96 -6.80 17.18
CA PHE A 207 -23.94 -7.04 18.21
C PHE A 207 -24.50 -7.77 19.43
N GLN A 208 -25.74 -7.51 19.82
CA GLN A 208 -26.40 -8.26 20.90
C GLN A 208 -26.61 -9.73 20.53
N GLU A 209 -27.11 -10.01 19.32
CA GLU A 209 -27.25 -11.39 18.84
C GLU A 209 -25.89 -12.11 18.80
N LEU A 210 -24.82 -11.41 18.38
CA LEU A 210 -23.47 -11.96 18.38
C LEU A 210 -22.96 -12.22 19.80
N GLU A 211 -23.19 -11.31 20.75
CA GLU A 211 -22.80 -11.46 22.16
C GLU A 211 -23.54 -12.62 22.83
N GLU A 212 -24.85 -12.77 22.59
CA GLU A 212 -25.63 -13.91 23.11
C GLU A 212 -25.07 -15.25 22.62
N ARG A 213 -24.58 -15.30 21.38
CA ARG A 213 -24.04 -16.51 20.76
C ARG A 213 -22.59 -16.79 21.17
N ASP A 214 -21.74 -15.77 21.19
CA ASP A 214 -20.33 -15.85 21.59
C ASP A 214 -19.87 -14.57 22.33
N PRO A 215 -20.00 -14.55 23.67
CA PRO A 215 -19.59 -13.40 24.48
C PRO A 215 -18.08 -13.13 24.45
N GLN A 216 -17.26 -14.09 24.02
CA GLN A 216 -15.81 -13.92 23.92
C GLN A 216 -15.34 -13.50 22.51
N HIS A 217 -16.28 -13.30 21.59
CA HIS A 217 -16.00 -12.90 20.22
C HIS A 217 -15.19 -11.60 20.18
N PHE A 218 -14.16 -11.55 19.31
CA PHE A 218 -13.23 -10.42 19.27
C PHE A 218 -13.93 -9.08 19.00
N ALA A 219 -14.96 -9.08 18.13
CA ALA A 219 -15.74 -7.88 17.82
C ALA A 219 -16.50 -7.32 19.03
N VAL A 220 -17.08 -8.19 19.86
CA VAL A 220 -17.90 -7.83 21.03
C VAL A 220 -17.03 -7.25 22.16
N ARG A 221 -15.79 -7.70 22.24
CA ARG A 221 -14.86 -7.35 23.34
C ARG A 221 -14.13 -6.01 23.18
N GLN A 222 -14.33 -5.28 22.09
CA GLN A 222 -13.66 -3.99 21.84
C GLN A 222 -14.35 -2.88 22.61
#